data_AF-A0A2H9Q3R5-F1
#
_entry.id   AF-A0A2H9Q3R5-F1
#
_cell.length_a   1.000
_cell.length_b   1.000
_cell.length_c   1.000
_cell.angle_alpha   90.00
_cell.angle_beta   90.00
_cell.angle_gamma   90.00
#
_symmetry.space_group_name_H-M   'P 1'
#
loop_
_entity.id
_entity.type
_entity.pdbx_description
1 polymer ?
#
loop_
_entity_poly.entity_id
_entity_poly.type
_entity_poly.pdbx_seq_one_letter_code
_entity_poly.pdbx_strand_id
1 'polypeptide(L)'
;MKLRIKKLHEDAILPSYAHPGDAGIDLFSREDYVLKAGERYTFNLGISVEIPEGYFGSVRDKSGLASKSGLTILAGVVDSSYRGEIGIVVLNTSNEDYKIDKGAKIAQMLIQPVHSCEIEEVQELSKTQRGTGGFGSTGKWK
;
A
#
# COMPACT_ATOMS: atom_id res chain seq x y z
N MET A 1 0.95 -4.63 20.38
CA MET A 1 1.23 -3.42 19.58
C MET A 1 -0.06 -2.63 19.42
N LYS A 2 -0.02 -1.29 19.36
CA LYS A 2 -1.20 -0.44 19.07
C LYS A 2 -0.86 0.51 17.93
N LEU A 3 -1.74 0.64 16.94
CA LEU A 3 -1.67 1.68 15.91
C LEU A 3 -2.53 2.86 16.39
N ARG A 4 -1.94 4.04 16.57
CA ARG A 4 -2.70 5.25 16.93
C ARG A 4 -3.14 5.96 15.68
N ILE A 5 -4.38 6.43 15.65
CA ILE A 5 -5.00 7.06 14.47
C ILE A 5 -5.67 8.36 14.89
N LYS A 6 -5.47 9.42 14.11
CA LYS A 6 -6.15 10.72 14.23
C LYS A 6 -7.01 10.93 13.00
N LYS A 7 -8.31 11.17 13.17
CA LYS A 7 -9.15 11.70 12.10
C LYS A 7 -8.76 13.16 11.84
N LEU A 8 -8.51 13.49 10.59
CA LEU A 8 -8.30 14.85 10.08
C LEU A 8 -9.61 15.46 9.57
N HIS A 9 -10.57 14.61 9.21
CA HIS A 9 -11.91 15.00 8.82
C HIS A 9 -12.96 14.15 9.55
N GLU A 10 -14.12 14.73 9.84
CA GLU A 10 -15.19 14.07 10.59
C GLU A 10 -15.73 12.83 9.86
N ASP A 11 -15.82 12.93 8.53
CA ASP A 11 -16.33 11.90 7.64
C ASP A 11 -15.29 10.80 7.28
N ALA A 12 -14.08 10.89 7.82
CA ALA A 12 -13.08 9.86 7.67
C ALA A 12 -13.53 8.55 8.34
N ILE A 13 -13.32 7.42 7.67
CA ILE A 13 -13.68 6.11 8.17
C ILE A 13 -12.43 5.49 8.81
N LEU A 14 -12.57 5.01 10.05
CA LEU A 14 -11.43 4.41 10.75
C LEU A 14 -11.07 3.06 10.12
N PRO A 15 -9.78 2.80 9.86
CA PRO A 15 -9.31 1.50 9.42
C PRO A 15 -9.68 0.38 10.40
N SER A 16 -9.98 -0.81 9.88
CA SER A 16 -10.35 -1.97 10.70
C SER A 16 -9.92 -3.28 10.04
N TYR A 17 -9.64 -4.30 10.86
CA TYR A 17 -9.55 -5.68 10.36
C TYR A 17 -10.95 -6.21 10.02
N ALA A 18 -11.08 -6.95 8.93
CA ALA A 18 -12.36 -7.57 8.57
C ALA A 18 -12.63 -8.83 9.40
N HIS A 19 -11.61 -9.65 9.62
CA HIS A 19 -11.71 -10.89 10.39
C HIS A 19 -10.54 -11.05 11.37
N PRO A 20 -10.71 -11.85 12.44
CA PRO A 20 -9.61 -12.24 13.32
C PRO A 20 -8.50 -12.95 12.53
N GLY A 21 -7.27 -12.48 12.68
CA GLY A 21 -6.09 -13.05 12.01
C GLY A 21 -5.77 -12.47 10.64
N ASP A 22 -6.59 -11.56 10.11
CA ASP A 22 -6.27 -10.83 8.88
C ASP A 22 -4.97 -10.04 9.04
N ALA A 23 -4.10 -10.09 8.03
CA ALA A 23 -2.83 -9.37 8.04
C ALA A 23 -3.03 -7.86 7.78
N GLY A 24 -3.95 -7.51 6.88
CA GLY A 24 -4.18 -6.15 6.43
C GLY A 24 -5.33 -5.46 7.16
N ILE A 25 -5.12 -4.19 7.48
CA ILE A 25 -6.15 -3.27 7.99
C ILE A 25 -6.82 -2.61 6.78
N ASP A 26 -8.14 -2.77 6.62
CA ASP A 26 -8.86 -2.19 5.49
C ASP A 26 -8.82 -0.65 5.52
N LEU A 27 -8.59 -0.05 4.35
CA LEU A 27 -8.59 1.40 4.13
C LEU A 27 -9.74 1.79 3.20
N PHE A 28 -10.41 2.90 3.52
CA PHE A 28 -11.71 3.25 2.96
C PHE A 28 -11.68 4.57 2.20
N SER A 29 -12.28 4.63 1.02
CA SER A 29 -12.47 5.89 0.30
C SER A 29 -13.34 6.86 1.10
N ARG A 30 -13.01 8.16 1.05
CA ARG A 30 -13.84 9.24 1.61
C ARG A 30 -14.75 9.91 0.59
N GLU A 31 -14.60 9.59 -0.68
CA GLU A 31 -15.31 10.23 -1.78
C GLU A 31 -15.81 9.22 -2.80
N ASP A 32 -16.89 9.60 -3.49
CA ASP A 32 -17.34 8.93 -4.69
C ASP A 32 -16.46 9.38 -5.86
N TYR A 33 -15.90 8.43 -6.60
CA TYR A 33 -15.01 8.71 -7.72
C TYR A 33 -15.20 7.70 -8.85
N VAL A 34 -15.15 8.17 -10.10
CA VAL A 34 -15.11 7.30 -11.27
C VAL A 34 -13.69 7.29 -11.80
N LEU A 35 -12.95 6.22 -11.47
CA LEU A 35 -11.57 6.03 -11.90
C LEU A 35 -11.54 5.50 -13.32
N LYS A 36 -11.13 6.33 -14.26
CA LYS A 36 -11.13 6.02 -15.70
C LYS A 36 -10.14 4.91 -16.03
N ALA A 37 -10.40 4.21 -17.14
CA ALA A 37 -9.46 3.24 -17.68
C ALA A 37 -8.06 3.89 -17.89
N GLY A 38 -7.01 3.27 -17.33
CA GLY A 38 -5.64 3.79 -17.38
C GLY A 38 -5.35 4.97 -16.45
N GLU A 39 -6.34 5.47 -15.71
CA GLU A 39 -6.17 6.62 -14.82
C GLU A 39 -5.44 6.23 -13.53
N ARG A 40 -4.56 7.15 -13.10
CA ARG A 40 -3.99 7.17 -11.75
C ARG A 40 -4.62 8.28 -10.94
N TYR A 41 -5.15 7.95 -9.77
CA TYR A 41 -5.73 8.91 -8.84
C TYR A 41 -5.24 8.68 -7.40
N THR A 42 -5.18 9.75 -6.60
CA THR A 42 -4.79 9.67 -5.18
C THR A 42 -5.98 9.95 -4.29
N PHE A 43 -6.41 8.93 -3.54
CA PHE A 43 -7.50 9.03 -2.56
C PHE A 43 -6.96 9.46 -1.20
N ASN A 44 -7.34 10.64 -0.73
CA ASN A 44 -6.99 11.13 0.61
C ASN A 44 -7.97 10.59 1.65
N LEU A 45 -7.48 9.83 2.63
CA LEU A 45 -8.31 9.05 3.54
C LEU A 45 -8.80 9.80 4.77
N GLY A 46 -8.42 11.07 4.96
CA GLY A 46 -8.84 11.88 6.10
C GLY A 46 -8.34 11.39 7.45
N ILE A 47 -7.32 10.55 7.45
CA ILE A 47 -6.70 10.01 8.65
C ILE A 47 -5.20 10.25 8.62
N SER A 48 -4.63 10.43 9.80
CA SER A 48 -3.20 10.33 10.05
C SER A 48 -2.95 9.19 11.03
N VAL A 49 -1.78 8.55 10.92
CA VAL A 49 -1.42 7.40 11.74
C VAL A 49 -0.08 7.63 12.43
N GLU A 50 0.06 7.02 13.60
CA GLU A 50 1.32 6.90 14.31
C GLU A 50 1.67 5.41 14.38
N ILE A 51 2.51 4.99 13.43
CA ILE A 51 3.08 3.64 13.36
C ILE A 51 4.26 3.58 14.34
N PRO A 52 4.37 2.52 15.17
CA PRO A 52 5.49 2.37 16.09
C PRO A 52 6.84 2.34 15.37
N GLU A 53 7.87 2.89 16.01
CA GLU A 53 9.25 2.78 15.53
C GLU A 53 9.67 1.30 15.38
N GLY A 54 10.51 1.01 14.37
CA GLY A 54 10.85 -0.35 13.96
C GLY A 54 9.80 -1.02 13.07
N TYR A 55 8.72 -0.31 12.71
CA TYR A 55 7.70 -0.77 11.77
C TYR A 55 7.44 0.29 10.69
N PHE A 56 6.86 -0.16 9.59
CA PHE A 56 6.28 0.69 8.56
C PHE A 56 4.91 0.15 8.13
N GLY A 57 4.12 1.01 7.49
CA GLY A 57 2.85 0.65 6.90
C GLY A 57 3.06 0.27 5.45
N SER A 58 2.85 -1.00 5.11
CA SER A 58 2.83 -1.47 3.73
C SER A 58 1.40 -1.46 3.21
N VAL A 59 1.08 -0.46 2.40
CA VAL A 59 -0.20 -0.39 1.69
C VAL A 59 -0.15 -1.35 0.50
N ARG A 60 -1.17 -2.21 0.40
CA ARG A 60 -1.32 -3.25 -0.61
C ARG A 60 -2.70 -3.20 -1.24
N ASP A 61 -2.75 -3.74 -2.46
CA ASP A 61 -3.98 -4.02 -3.17
C ASP A 61 -4.85 -5.03 -2.42
N LYS A 62 -6.15 -4.96 -2.70
CA LYS A 62 -7.10 -6.00 -2.29
C LYS A 62 -7.27 -6.95 -3.46
N SER A 63 -7.07 -8.25 -3.22
CA SER A 63 -7.09 -9.28 -4.27
C SER A 63 -8.35 -9.23 -5.14
N GLY A 64 -9.52 -8.95 -4.56
CA GLY A 64 -10.77 -8.81 -5.30
C GLY A 64 -10.75 -7.63 -6.27
N LEU A 65 -10.25 -6.47 -5.86
CA LEU A 65 -10.14 -5.28 -6.72
C LEU A 65 -9.08 -5.46 -7.80
N ALA A 66 -7.94 -6.08 -7.46
CA ALA A 66 -6.89 -6.37 -8.43
C ALA A 66 -7.36 -7.36 -9.50
N SER A 67 -7.94 -8.50 -9.09
CA SER A 67 -8.31 -9.58 -10.02
C SER A 67 -9.58 -9.30 -10.83
N LYS A 68 -10.58 -8.63 -10.26
CA LYS A 68 -11.89 -8.44 -10.91
C LYS A 68 -12.06 -7.07 -11.54
N SER A 69 -11.30 -6.08 -11.09
CA SER A 69 -11.50 -4.68 -11.48
C SER A 69 -10.22 -4.01 -12.00
N GLY A 70 -9.10 -4.73 -12.05
CA GLY A 70 -7.83 -4.21 -12.54
C GLY A 70 -7.28 -3.05 -11.71
N LEU A 71 -7.63 -2.94 -10.42
CA LEU A 71 -7.10 -1.87 -9.59
C LEU A 71 -5.81 -2.32 -8.89
N THR A 72 -4.76 -1.53 -9.06
CA THR A 72 -3.47 -1.74 -8.38
C THR A 72 -3.09 -0.52 -7.55
N ILE A 73 -2.39 -0.76 -6.45
CA ILE A 73 -1.87 0.31 -5.59
C ILE A 73 -0.46 0.64 -6.04
N LEU A 74 -0.22 1.93 -6.29
CA LEU A 74 1.11 2.49 -6.51
C LEU A 74 1.67 3.04 -5.19
N ALA A 75 3.00 3.11 -5.09
CA ALA A 75 3.70 3.43 -3.86
C ALA A 75 3.34 2.44 -2.72
N GLY A 76 3.02 2.94 -1.53
CA GLY A 76 2.52 2.13 -0.42
C GLY A 76 3.52 1.86 0.70
N VAL A 77 4.53 2.73 0.86
CA VAL A 77 5.34 2.80 2.08
C VAL A 77 4.86 3.99 2.90
N VAL A 78 4.39 3.73 4.13
CA VAL A 78 4.04 4.74 5.13
C VAL A 78 5.06 4.64 6.27
N ASP A 79 5.93 5.64 6.37
CA ASP A 79 6.98 5.66 7.38
C ASP A 79 6.43 5.87 8.79
N SER A 80 7.11 5.32 9.80
CA SER A 80 6.77 5.53 11.21
C SER A 80 6.93 6.97 11.68
N SER A 81 7.72 7.79 10.97
CA SER A 81 7.86 9.22 11.21
C SER A 81 6.78 10.07 10.51
N TYR A 82 6.01 9.49 9.58
CA TYR A 82 4.99 10.23 8.85
C TYR A 82 3.80 10.58 9.76
N ARG A 83 3.35 11.83 9.71
CA ARG A 83 2.17 12.35 10.44
C ARG A 83 1.23 13.16 9.55
N GLY A 84 1.42 13.09 8.23
CA GLY A 84 0.49 13.69 7.28
C GLY A 84 -0.78 12.85 7.11
N GLU A 85 -1.61 13.27 6.16
CA GLU A 85 -2.80 12.53 5.74
C GLU A 85 -2.41 11.32 4.90
N ILE A 86 -2.98 10.15 5.20
CA ILE A 86 -2.77 8.96 4.38
C ILE A 86 -3.45 9.14 3.02
N GLY A 87 -2.63 9.14 1.97
CA GLY A 87 -3.06 9.11 0.57
C GLY A 87 -2.82 7.73 -0.05
N ILE A 88 -3.78 7.24 -0.82
CA ILE A 88 -3.71 5.96 -1.53
C ILE A 88 -3.69 6.22 -3.02
N VAL A 89 -2.56 5.93 -3.67
CA VAL A 89 -2.42 6.08 -5.11
C VAL A 89 -2.93 4.81 -5.78
N VAL A 90 -4.04 4.91 -6.51
CA VAL A 90 -4.67 3.80 -7.22
C VAL A 90 -4.48 4.00 -8.71
N LEU A 91 -4.08 2.95 -9.42
CA LEU A 91 -4.05 2.89 -10.88
C LEU A 91 -5.09 1.87 -11.35
N ASN A 92 -5.94 2.28 -12.29
CA ASN A 92 -6.81 1.37 -13.01
C ASN A 92 -6.06 0.82 -14.24
N THR A 93 -5.65 -0.45 -14.19
CA THR A 93 -4.98 -1.15 -15.29
C THR A 93 -5.95 -1.83 -16.25
N SER A 94 -7.26 -1.71 -16.02
CA SER A 94 -8.28 -2.27 -16.91
C SER A 94 -8.62 -1.31 -18.06
N ASN A 95 -9.43 -1.79 -19.00
CA ASN A 95 -9.96 -1.01 -20.10
C ASN A 95 -11.36 -0.44 -19.82
N GLU A 96 -11.83 -0.55 -18.58
CA GLU A 96 -13.17 -0.11 -18.16
C GLU A 96 -13.07 0.91 -17.03
N ASP A 97 -13.98 1.88 -17.02
CA ASP A 97 -14.12 2.80 -15.89
C ASP A 97 -14.59 2.05 -14.65
N TYR A 98 -14.03 2.37 -13.49
CA TYR A 98 -14.43 1.76 -12.23
C TYR A 98 -15.00 2.81 -11.27
N LYS A 99 -16.22 2.59 -10.79
CA LYS A 99 -16.85 3.44 -9.80
C LYS A 99 -16.42 3.01 -8.39
N ILE A 100 -15.81 3.93 -7.67
CA ILE A 100 -15.50 3.81 -6.25
C ILE A 100 -16.55 4.62 -5.50
N ASP A 101 -17.36 3.96 -4.67
CA ASP A 101 -18.29 4.65 -3.80
C ASP A 101 -17.59 5.13 -2.53
N LYS A 102 -18.07 6.21 -1.94
CA LYS A 102 -17.65 6.64 -0.60
C LYS A 102 -17.82 5.50 0.40
N GLY A 103 -16.78 5.24 1.18
CA GLY A 103 -16.74 4.13 2.13
C GLY A 103 -16.41 2.77 1.55
N ALA A 104 -16.15 2.66 0.24
CA ALA A 104 -15.61 1.44 -0.34
C ALA A 104 -14.21 1.15 0.21
N LYS A 105 -13.92 -0.13 0.45
CA LYS A 105 -12.57 -0.60 0.82
C LYS A 105 -11.69 -0.58 -0.42
N ILE A 106 -10.74 0.34 -0.50
CA ILE A 106 -9.92 0.56 -1.71
C ILE A 106 -8.50 -0.02 -1.62
N ALA A 107 -8.00 -0.21 -0.41
CA ALA A 107 -6.68 -0.78 -0.14
C ALA A 107 -6.66 -1.44 1.24
N GLN A 108 -5.53 -2.04 1.60
CA GLN A 108 -5.26 -2.53 2.95
C GLN A 108 -3.84 -2.16 3.37
N MET A 109 -3.61 -1.95 4.67
CA MET A 109 -2.29 -1.66 5.22
C MET A 109 -1.83 -2.78 6.15
N LEU A 110 -0.66 -3.33 5.88
CA LEU A 110 0.03 -4.26 6.77
C LEU A 110 1.02 -3.46 7.62
N ILE A 111 1.05 -3.69 8.93
CA ILE A 111 2.10 -3.16 9.80
C ILE A 111 3.24 -4.17 9.83
N GLN A 112 4.34 -3.85 9.17
CA GLN A 112 5.46 -4.77 8.98
C GLN A 112 6.70 -4.30 9.74
N PRO A 113 7.44 -5.21 10.40
CA PRO A 113 8.72 -4.86 10.99
C PRO A 113 9.72 -4.48 9.90
N VAL A 114 10.59 -3.52 10.21
CA VAL A 114 11.69 -3.09 9.34
C VAL A 114 12.93 -2.80 10.18
N HIS A 115 14.10 -3.05 9.60
CA HIS A 115 15.38 -2.73 10.20
C HIS A 115 16.01 -1.57 9.47
N SER A 116 16.55 -0.62 10.23
CA SER A 116 17.45 0.39 9.69
C SER A 116 18.78 -0.26 9.36
N CYS A 117 19.36 0.10 8.22
CA CYS A 117 20.69 -0.32 7.81
C CYS A 117 21.63 0.88 7.84
N GLU A 118 22.86 0.68 8.30
CA GLU A 118 23.97 1.58 8.02
C GLU A 118 24.41 1.38 6.56
N ILE A 119 24.69 2.47 5.86
CA ILE A 119 25.14 2.45 4.48
C ILE A 119 26.65 2.62 4.47
N GLU A 120 27.37 1.59 4.03
CA GLU A 120 28.83 1.57 3.88
C GLU A 120 29.20 1.35 2.41
N GLU A 121 30.08 2.21 1.87
CA GLU A 121 30.64 2.05 0.53
C GLU A 121 31.86 1.11 0.55
N VAL A 122 31.89 0.11 -0.32
CA VAL A 122 32.98 -0.87 -0.42
C VAL A 122 33.44 -1.03 -1.87
N GLN A 123 34.69 -1.47 -2.07
CA GLN A 123 35.24 -1.70 -3.42
C GLN A 123 34.68 -2.97 -4.08
N GLU A 124 34.36 -4.00 -3.30
CA GLU A 124 33.85 -5.29 -3.81
C GLU A 124 32.80 -5.88 -2.87
N LEU A 125 31.80 -6.56 -3.45
CA LEU A 125 30.80 -7.35 -2.71
C LEU A 125 31.16 -8.84 -2.70
N SER A 126 30.71 -9.57 -1.67
CA SER A 126 30.86 -11.02 -1.59
C SER A 126 30.13 -11.75 -2.72
N LYS A 127 30.69 -12.86 -3.22
CA LYS A 127 30.05 -13.70 -4.25
C LYS A 127 28.86 -14.47 -3.66
N THR A 128 27.77 -14.56 -4.43
CA THR A 128 26.60 -15.41 -4.12
C THR A 128 26.28 -16.32 -5.29
N GLN A 129 25.47 -17.36 -5.07
CA GLN A 129 25.03 -18.27 -6.14
C GLN A 129 24.27 -17.53 -7.25
N ARG A 130 23.49 -16.49 -6.90
CA ARG A 130 22.75 -15.69 -7.87
C ARG A 130 23.64 -14.71 -8.65
N GLY A 131 24.70 -14.19 -8.02
CA GLY A 131 25.61 -13.22 -8.63
C GLY A 131 24.86 -12.03 -9.24
N THR A 132 25.15 -11.73 -10.51
CA THR A 132 24.51 -10.66 -11.30
C THR A 132 23.22 -11.08 -12.01
N GLY A 133 22.72 -12.30 -11.78
CA GLY A 133 21.51 -12.82 -12.42
C GLY A 133 20.22 -12.15 -11.91
N GLY A 134 19.47 -11.49 -12.81
CA GLY A 134 18.19 -10.84 -12.53
C GLY A 134 17.16 -11.05 -13.65
N PHE A 135 15.96 -10.47 -13.52
CA PHE A 135 14.94 -10.40 -14.58
C PHE A 135 14.69 -11.72 -15.31
N GLY A 136 14.33 -12.77 -14.56
CA GLY A 136 14.02 -14.04 -15.18
C GLY A 136 15.20 -15.00 -15.36
N SER A 137 16.34 -14.73 -14.73
CA SER A 137 17.57 -15.55 -14.75
C SER A 137 17.41 -17.02 -14.31
N THR A 138 16.25 -17.40 -13.75
CA THR A 138 15.94 -18.78 -13.32
C THR A 138 14.88 -19.48 -14.19
N GLY A 139 14.37 -18.82 -15.24
CA GLY A 139 13.28 -19.31 -16.07
C GLY A 139 13.59 -19.30 -17.57
N LYS A 140 12.92 -20.16 -18.33
CA LYS A 140 12.89 -20.11 -19.80
C LYS A 140 11.88 -19.05 -20.24
N TRP A 141 12.31 -17.81 -20.40
CA TRP A 141 11.54 -16.85 -21.17
C TRP A 141 11.81 -17.16 -22.65
N LYS A 142 10.95 -18.00 -23.24
CA LYS A 142 10.82 -18.14 -24.69
C LYS A 142 9.59 -17.36 -25.14
#